data_AF-A0A3S4LXI7-F1
#
_entry.id   AF-A0A3S4LXI7-F1
#
_cell.length_a   1.000
_cell.length_b   1.000
_cell.length_c   1.000
_cell.angle_alpha   90.00
_cell.angle_beta   90.00
_cell.angle_gamma   90.00
#
_symmetry.space_group_name_H-M   'P 1'
#
loop_
_entity.id
_entity.type
_entity.pdbx_description
1 polymer ?
#
loop_
_entity_poly.entity_id
_entity_poly.type
_entity_poly.pdbx_seq_one_letter_code
_entity_poly.pdbx_strand_id
1 'polypeptide(L)'
;MIDLQNEVQYADEAFALDWYKDESGYTNIGKAVYDIKYDYIKNNILSDEQLDYAIEYLVEQLMPFVSDCDAILPAPSFNPYHKGNLTGELKMMYMIAACLSEVSKIPVYFDILEKTSPSQAKTSQLNANDYRANILPDGVNRVLLIDDLFGRGNTANFCVNALKKNNLNVFVRFLSLTRNKFGGIHTKFICSLMSDGVPQIAKNGKESIVLHFTLNCIDEKVWIWEDSPHYQEVKNAYINGEFGKTFEFYMYQKPNRYWQIDDN
;
A
#
# COMPACT_ATOMS: atom_id res chain seq x y z
N MET A 1 10.43 -2.16 -14.21
CA MET A 1 10.20 -3.11 -13.10
C MET A 1 11.14 -2.80 -11.95
N ILE A 2 10.62 -2.81 -10.73
CA ILE A 2 11.28 -2.44 -9.49
C ILE A 2 11.31 -3.69 -8.60
N ASP A 3 12.50 -4.08 -8.15
CA ASP A 3 12.69 -5.21 -7.25
C ASP A 3 12.17 -4.89 -5.83
N LEU A 4 11.32 -5.77 -5.30
CA LEU A 4 10.72 -5.67 -3.97
C LEU A 4 11.13 -6.83 -3.04
N GLN A 5 12.06 -7.70 -3.45
CA GLN A 5 12.36 -8.95 -2.75
C GLN A 5 12.79 -8.73 -1.29
N ASN A 6 13.52 -7.64 -1.02
CA ASN A 6 13.95 -7.29 0.34
C ASN A 6 12.83 -6.69 1.21
N GLU A 7 11.69 -6.33 0.61
CA GLU A 7 10.56 -5.68 1.29
C GLU A 7 9.35 -6.62 1.45
N VAL A 8 9.28 -7.70 0.68
CA VAL A 8 8.23 -8.73 0.79
C VAL A 8 8.88 -10.05 1.21
N GLN A 9 9.21 -10.16 2.49
CA GLN A 9 10.18 -11.14 3.03
C GLN A 9 9.81 -12.61 2.80
N TYR A 10 8.52 -12.91 2.65
CA TYR A 10 8.02 -14.28 2.54
C TYR A 10 7.68 -14.68 1.10
N ALA A 11 7.72 -13.76 0.14
CA ALA A 11 7.43 -14.08 -1.25
C ALA A 11 8.65 -14.74 -1.90
N ASP A 12 8.42 -15.68 -2.81
CA ASP A 12 9.49 -16.30 -3.58
C ASP A 12 10.01 -15.35 -4.67
N GLU A 13 9.11 -14.50 -5.18
CA GLU A 13 9.40 -13.40 -6.10
C GLU A 13 8.55 -12.19 -5.73
N ALA A 14 9.13 -10.98 -5.76
CA ALA A 14 8.39 -9.75 -5.49
C ALA A 14 8.83 -8.57 -6.35
N PHE A 15 7.90 -7.99 -7.12
CA PHE A 15 8.18 -6.88 -8.03
C PHE A 15 7.05 -5.83 -8.06
N ALA A 16 7.40 -4.60 -8.43
CA ALA A 16 6.43 -3.63 -8.96
C ALA A 16 6.72 -3.35 -10.44
N LEU A 17 5.69 -3.27 -11.29
CA LEU A 17 5.90 -3.05 -12.73
C LEU A 17 6.53 -1.67 -13.00
N ASP A 18 5.99 -0.64 -12.37
CA ASP A 18 6.43 0.74 -12.54
C ASP A 18 6.22 1.60 -11.28
N TRP A 19 6.67 2.84 -11.30
CA TRP A 19 6.31 3.84 -10.30
C TRP A 19 4.87 4.32 -10.50
N TYR A 20 4.16 4.63 -9.41
CA TYR A 20 2.85 5.27 -9.50
C TYR A 20 2.95 6.68 -10.07
N LYS A 21 3.97 7.42 -9.62
CA LYS A 21 4.40 8.71 -10.17
C LYS A 21 5.92 8.77 -10.19
N ASP A 22 6.48 9.35 -11.24
CA ASP A 22 7.89 9.73 -11.34
C ASP A 22 8.05 11.26 -11.27
N GLU A 23 9.19 11.79 -11.73
CA GLU A 23 9.49 13.23 -11.70
C GLU A 23 8.65 14.05 -12.68
N SER A 24 8.09 13.40 -13.71
CA SER A 24 7.29 14.01 -14.76
C SER A 24 5.78 13.91 -14.52
N GLY A 25 5.34 13.10 -13.55
CA GLY A 25 3.93 12.92 -13.20
C GLY A 25 3.56 11.45 -13.07
N TYR A 26 2.33 11.08 -13.45
CA TYR A 26 1.93 9.69 -13.54
C TYR A 26 2.67 8.99 -14.67
N THR A 27 3.21 7.80 -14.41
CA THR A 27 3.67 6.89 -15.47
C THR A 27 2.46 6.34 -16.24
N ASN A 28 2.67 5.62 -17.35
CA ASN A 28 1.55 5.04 -18.10
C ASN A 28 0.73 4.04 -17.26
N ILE A 29 1.41 3.15 -16.52
CA ILE A 29 0.74 2.22 -15.60
C ILE A 29 0.12 3.00 -14.43
N GLY A 30 0.82 3.99 -13.89
CA GLY A 30 0.33 4.88 -12.83
C GLY A 30 -0.94 5.63 -13.21
N LYS A 31 -1.03 6.11 -14.46
CA LYS A 31 -2.18 6.80 -15.01
C LYS A 31 -3.36 5.85 -15.18
N ALA A 32 -3.16 4.67 -15.77
CA ALA A 32 -4.22 3.66 -15.88
C ALA A 32 -4.79 3.25 -14.51
N VAL A 33 -3.92 3.04 -13.50
CA VAL A 33 -4.36 2.78 -12.11
C VAL A 33 -5.14 3.96 -11.53
N TYR A 34 -4.69 5.20 -11.76
CA TYR A 34 -5.39 6.40 -11.29
C TYR A 34 -6.78 6.51 -11.93
N ASP A 35 -6.86 6.31 -13.24
CA ASP A 35 -8.06 6.43 -14.06
C ASP A 35 -9.14 5.48 -13.57
N ILE A 36 -8.81 4.20 -13.39
CA ILE A 36 -9.79 3.23 -12.89
C ILE A 36 -10.18 3.54 -11.43
N LYS A 37 -9.21 3.82 -10.56
CA LYS A 37 -9.46 3.96 -9.12
C LYS A 37 -10.20 5.24 -8.75
N TYR A 38 -9.85 6.35 -9.38
CA TYR A 38 -10.39 7.66 -9.04
C TYR A 38 -11.39 8.14 -10.07
N ASP A 39 -11.05 8.11 -11.36
CA ASP A 39 -11.93 8.69 -12.37
C ASP A 39 -13.14 7.79 -12.64
N TYR A 40 -13.00 6.46 -12.67
CA TYR A 40 -14.15 5.54 -12.79
C TYR A 40 -14.79 5.24 -11.43
N ILE A 41 -14.13 4.48 -10.56
CA ILE A 41 -14.74 3.92 -9.33
C ILE A 41 -15.20 5.01 -8.35
N LYS A 42 -14.38 6.05 -8.14
CA LYS A 42 -14.68 7.07 -7.11
C LYS A 42 -15.54 8.21 -7.65
N ASN A 43 -15.26 8.68 -8.86
CA ASN A 43 -15.81 9.93 -9.38
C ASN A 43 -16.83 9.72 -10.51
N ASN A 44 -16.94 8.52 -11.09
CA ASN A 44 -17.86 8.18 -12.19
C ASN A 44 -17.75 9.14 -13.40
N ILE A 45 -16.51 9.44 -13.79
CA ILE A 45 -16.12 10.35 -14.87
C ILE A 45 -15.81 9.58 -16.17
N LEU A 46 -15.19 8.41 -16.08
CA LEU A 46 -14.84 7.60 -17.25
C LEU A 46 -16.02 6.79 -17.76
N SER A 47 -16.10 6.61 -19.08
CA SER A 47 -17.03 5.66 -19.69
C SER A 47 -16.56 4.22 -19.51
N ASP A 48 -17.48 3.26 -19.70
CA ASP A 48 -17.15 1.83 -19.66
C ASP A 48 -16.12 1.45 -20.73
N GLU A 49 -16.16 2.05 -21.92
CA GLU A 49 -15.17 1.81 -22.98
C GLU A 49 -13.75 2.27 -22.57
N GLN A 50 -13.65 3.41 -21.87
CA GLN A 50 -12.37 3.90 -21.37
C GLN A 50 -11.84 3.05 -20.21
N LEU A 51 -12.74 2.56 -19.36
CA LEU A 51 -12.42 1.59 -18.32
C LEU A 51 -11.86 0.30 -18.94
N ASP A 52 -12.55 -0.26 -19.93
CA ASP A 52 -12.16 -1.51 -20.58
C ASP A 52 -10.77 -1.38 -21.19
N TYR A 53 -10.49 -0.29 -21.93
CA TYR A 53 -9.16 -0.01 -22.47
C TYR A 53 -8.08 0.06 -21.37
N ALA A 54 -8.37 0.71 -20.23
CA ALA A 54 -7.41 0.81 -19.13
C ALA A 54 -7.16 -0.56 -18.46
N ILE A 55 -8.20 -1.40 -18.32
CA ILE A 55 -8.06 -2.76 -17.79
C ILE A 55 -7.27 -3.63 -18.75
N GLU A 56 -7.61 -3.62 -20.05
CA GLU A 56 -6.90 -4.38 -21.09
C GLU A 56 -5.42 -4.02 -21.12
N TYR A 57 -5.10 -2.74 -21.10
CA TYR A 57 -3.71 -2.26 -21.03
C TYR A 57 -2.97 -2.85 -19.81
N LEU A 58 -3.57 -2.79 -18.61
CA LEU A 58 -2.95 -3.33 -17.40
C LEU A 58 -2.83 -4.86 -17.44
N VAL A 59 -3.82 -5.56 -18.01
CA VAL A 59 -3.78 -7.01 -18.24
C VAL A 59 -2.63 -7.39 -19.17
N GLU A 60 -2.44 -6.67 -20.28
CA GLU A 60 -1.30 -6.87 -21.18
C GLU A 60 0.04 -6.73 -20.46
N GLN A 61 0.17 -5.75 -19.54
CA GLN A 61 1.40 -5.60 -18.75
C GLN A 61 1.63 -6.76 -17.76
N LEU A 62 0.56 -7.43 -17.31
CA LEU A 62 0.62 -8.56 -16.38
C LEU A 62 0.85 -9.91 -17.08
N MET A 63 0.44 -10.07 -18.34
CA MET A 63 0.52 -11.33 -19.09
C MET A 63 1.88 -12.04 -19.03
N PRO A 64 3.05 -11.37 -19.10
CA PRO A 64 4.34 -12.02 -19.01
C PRO A 64 4.59 -12.79 -17.71
N PHE A 65 3.80 -12.54 -16.66
CA PHE A 65 3.99 -13.09 -15.31
C PHE A 65 2.98 -14.18 -14.94
N VAL A 66 2.15 -14.63 -15.88
CA VAL A 66 1.03 -15.55 -15.61
C VAL A 66 1.29 -16.97 -16.10
N SER A 67 2.20 -17.15 -17.08
CA SER A 67 2.33 -18.41 -17.84
C SER A 67 2.75 -19.64 -17.03
N ASP A 68 3.42 -19.44 -15.90
CA ASP A 68 3.88 -20.49 -14.99
C ASP A 68 3.14 -20.48 -13.64
N CYS A 69 1.95 -19.87 -13.57
CA CYS A 69 1.11 -19.84 -12.38
C CYS A 69 -0.08 -20.78 -12.51
N ASP A 70 -0.45 -21.42 -11.40
CA ASP A 70 -1.63 -22.28 -11.29
C ASP A 70 -2.88 -21.46 -10.92
N ALA A 71 -2.68 -20.30 -10.29
CA ALA A 71 -3.76 -19.45 -9.81
C ALA A 71 -3.39 -17.96 -9.76
N ILE A 72 -4.39 -17.11 -9.97
CA ILE A 72 -4.32 -15.66 -9.76
C ILE A 72 -5.10 -15.32 -8.49
N LEU A 73 -4.48 -14.55 -7.59
CA LEU A 73 -5.13 -14.01 -6.41
C LEU A 73 -5.02 -12.47 -6.42
N PRO A 74 -6.13 -11.71 -6.38
CA PRO A 74 -6.05 -10.30 -6.09
C PRO A 74 -5.73 -10.08 -4.60
N ALA A 75 -4.93 -9.05 -4.29
CA ALA A 75 -4.73 -8.61 -2.93
C ALA A 75 -6.09 -8.21 -2.31
N PRO A 76 -6.42 -8.74 -1.12
CA PRO A 76 -7.77 -8.66 -0.59
C PRO A 76 -8.14 -7.24 -0.19
N SER A 77 -9.34 -6.83 -0.60
CA SER A 77 -10.02 -5.63 -0.14
C SER A 77 -11.17 -5.99 0.79
N PHE A 78 -11.59 -5.06 1.64
CA PHE A 78 -12.77 -5.29 2.49
C PHE A 78 -14.05 -5.28 1.64
N ASN A 79 -14.90 -6.30 1.82
CA ASN A 79 -16.18 -6.50 1.14
C ASN A 79 -16.13 -6.20 -0.39
N PRO A 80 -15.28 -6.89 -1.17
CA PRO A 80 -15.11 -6.61 -2.60
C PRO A 80 -16.24 -7.23 -3.42
N TYR A 81 -16.68 -6.55 -4.48
CA TYR A 81 -17.60 -7.10 -5.47
C TYR A 81 -16.91 -8.14 -6.34
N HIS A 82 -17.50 -9.33 -6.46
CA HIS A 82 -17.10 -10.38 -7.40
C HIS A 82 -18.23 -11.40 -7.56
N LYS A 83 -18.04 -12.43 -8.41
CA LYS A 83 -19.04 -13.48 -8.67
C LYS A 83 -19.59 -14.19 -7.41
N GLY A 84 -18.80 -14.22 -6.33
CA GLY A 84 -19.17 -14.82 -5.04
C GLY A 84 -19.68 -13.83 -4.00
N ASN A 85 -19.65 -12.53 -4.28
CA ASN A 85 -20.12 -11.45 -3.41
C ASN A 85 -20.72 -10.31 -4.23
N LEU A 86 -21.99 -10.45 -4.62
CA LEU A 86 -22.68 -9.51 -5.50
C LEU A 86 -23.08 -8.19 -4.80
N THR A 87 -22.98 -8.13 -3.48
CA THR A 87 -23.29 -6.93 -2.67
C THR A 87 -22.03 -6.16 -2.24
N GLY A 88 -20.87 -6.60 -2.70
CA GLY A 88 -19.59 -5.95 -2.39
C GLY A 88 -19.40 -4.61 -3.09
N GLU A 89 -18.34 -3.91 -2.68
CA GLU A 89 -17.88 -2.68 -3.31
C GLU A 89 -16.99 -3.00 -4.51
N LEU A 90 -17.16 -2.27 -5.62
CA LEU A 90 -16.30 -2.43 -6.79
C LEU A 90 -14.84 -2.11 -6.46
N LYS A 91 -13.92 -3.02 -6.82
CA LYS A 91 -12.47 -2.89 -6.60
C LYS A 91 -11.71 -3.25 -7.87
N MET A 92 -10.81 -2.35 -8.27
CA MET A 92 -10.01 -2.49 -9.50
C MET A 92 -9.28 -3.85 -9.59
N MET A 93 -8.62 -4.30 -8.51
CA MET A 93 -7.85 -5.56 -8.57
C MET A 93 -8.72 -6.79 -8.83
N TYR A 94 -9.99 -6.77 -8.45
CA TYR A 94 -10.93 -7.87 -8.71
C TYR A 94 -11.37 -7.87 -10.18
N MET A 95 -11.54 -6.69 -10.78
CA MET A 95 -11.83 -6.53 -12.20
C MET A 95 -10.65 -6.98 -13.07
N ILE A 96 -9.44 -6.51 -12.73
CA ILE A 96 -8.20 -6.90 -13.42
C ILE A 96 -7.96 -8.41 -13.30
N ALA A 97 -8.13 -8.99 -12.11
CA ALA A 97 -7.94 -10.44 -11.92
C ALA A 97 -8.94 -11.27 -12.75
N ALA A 98 -10.20 -10.81 -12.86
CA ALA A 98 -11.20 -11.47 -13.70
C ALA A 98 -10.82 -11.43 -15.18
N CYS A 99 -10.51 -10.23 -15.71
CA CYS A 99 -10.08 -10.07 -17.10
C CYS A 99 -8.78 -10.83 -17.40
N LEU A 100 -7.80 -10.79 -16.50
CA LEU A 100 -6.55 -11.54 -16.63
C LEU A 100 -6.80 -13.05 -16.70
N SER A 101 -7.72 -13.57 -15.89
CA SER A 101 -8.14 -14.98 -15.93
C SER A 101 -8.81 -15.35 -17.26
N GLU A 102 -9.66 -14.46 -17.79
CA GLU A 102 -10.32 -14.67 -19.08
C GLU A 102 -9.33 -14.73 -20.25
N VAL A 103 -8.32 -13.87 -20.26
CA VAL A 103 -7.30 -13.82 -21.30
C VAL A 103 -6.29 -14.96 -21.16
N SER A 104 -5.74 -15.19 -19.96
CA SER A 104 -4.68 -16.18 -19.71
C SER A 104 -5.18 -17.62 -19.56
N LYS A 105 -6.48 -17.80 -19.28
CA LYS A 105 -7.10 -19.08 -18.87
C LYS A 105 -6.61 -19.64 -17.54
N ILE A 106 -5.82 -18.90 -16.77
CA ILE A 106 -5.44 -19.28 -15.41
C ILE A 106 -6.60 -18.92 -14.45
N PRO A 107 -7.02 -19.82 -13.54
CA PRO A 107 -8.15 -19.56 -12.66
C PRO A 107 -7.85 -18.45 -11.65
N VAL A 108 -8.87 -17.64 -11.36
CA VAL A 108 -8.86 -16.66 -10.27
C VAL A 108 -9.66 -17.18 -9.07
N TYR A 109 -9.09 -17.06 -7.88
CA TYR A 109 -9.78 -17.37 -6.62
C TYR A 109 -9.95 -16.11 -5.77
N PHE A 110 -11.21 -15.73 -5.53
CA PHE A 110 -11.57 -14.51 -4.79
C PHE A 110 -11.77 -14.72 -3.29
N ASP A 111 -11.88 -15.97 -2.88
CA ASP A 111 -12.19 -16.45 -1.52
C ASP A 111 -10.97 -17.07 -0.82
N ILE A 112 -9.81 -17.13 -1.48
CA ILE A 112 -8.59 -17.66 -0.88
C ILE A 112 -7.92 -16.65 0.04
N LEU A 113 -7.94 -15.37 -0.29
CA LEU A 113 -7.41 -14.30 0.55
C LEU A 113 -8.52 -13.33 0.92
N GLU A 114 -8.63 -13.03 2.21
CA GLU A 114 -9.68 -12.18 2.74
C GLU A 114 -9.10 -11.10 3.65
N LYS A 115 -9.72 -9.92 3.58
CA LYS A 115 -9.50 -8.83 4.52
C LYS A 115 -10.74 -8.65 5.38
N THR A 116 -10.62 -8.92 6.67
CA THR A 116 -11.75 -9.01 7.60
C THR A 116 -12.13 -7.68 8.24
N SER A 117 -11.38 -6.60 8.01
CA SER A 117 -11.65 -5.28 8.57
C SER A 117 -11.69 -4.17 7.52
N PRO A 118 -12.53 -3.14 7.73
CA PRO A 118 -12.62 -1.98 6.83
C PRO A 118 -11.43 -1.03 6.93
N SER A 119 -10.52 -1.24 7.89
CA SER A 119 -9.35 -0.41 8.17
C SER A 119 -8.50 -0.20 6.92
N GLN A 120 -8.32 1.05 6.49
CA GLN A 120 -7.51 1.37 5.30
C GLN A 120 -6.11 1.81 5.70
N ALA A 121 -5.09 1.46 4.92
CA ALA A 121 -3.70 1.87 5.15
C ALA A 121 -3.52 3.41 5.19
N LYS A 122 -4.44 4.16 4.55
CA LYS A 122 -4.43 5.63 4.55
C LYS A 122 -4.84 6.23 5.90
N THR A 123 -5.74 5.56 6.62
CA THR A 123 -6.43 6.12 7.79
C THR A 123 -6.15 5.37 9.08
N SER A 124 -5.47 4.22 9.01
CA SER A 124 -5.25 3.34 10.16
C SER A 124 -4.01 2.47 9.97
N GLN A 125 -3.40 2.05 11.08
CA GLN A 125 -2.38 1.01 11.06
C GLN A 125 -3.08 -0.34 10.79
N LEU A 126 -2.60 -1.03 9.76
CA LEU A 126 -3.09 -2.36 9.41
C LEU A 126 -2.54 -3.39 10.40
N ASN A 127 -3.36 -4.38 10.78
CA ASN A 127 -2.93 -5.49 11.63
C ASN A 127 -2.80 -6.78 10.80
N ALA A 128 -1.84 -7.64 11.12
CA ALA A 128 -1.71 -8.95 10.47
C ALA A 128 -2.99 -9.80 10.62
N ASN A 129 -3.70 -9.67 11.75
CA ASN A 129 -4.93 -10.40 12.03
C ASN A 129 -6.13 -9.94 11.17
N ASP A 130 -6.00 -8.81 10.46
CA ASP A 130 -6.99 -8.34 9.50
C ASP A 130 -6.99 -9.17 8.20
N TYR A 131 -5.98 -10.03 8.01
CA TYR A 131 -5.76 -10.81 6.80
C TYR A 131 -5.82 -12.30 7.12
N ARG A 132 -6.60 -13.04 6.32
CA ARG A 132 -6.74 -14.49 6.45
C ARG A 132 -6.64 -15.14 5.08
N ALA A 133 -6.16 -16.37 5.08
CA ALA A 133 -6.12 -17.19 3.87
C ALA A 133 -6.84 -18.52 4.10
N ASN A 134 -7.53 -19.02 3.08
CA ASN A 134 -8.04 -20.39 3.05
C ASN A 134 -6.99 -21.34 2.45
N ILE A 135 -7.26 -22.65 2.56
CA ILE A 135 -6.43 -23.68 1.92
C ILE A 135 -6.68 -23.61 0.41
N LEU A 136 -5.60 -23.63 -0.37
CA LEU A 136 -5.62 -23.65 -1.82
C LEU A 136 -6.20 -24.98 -2.32
N PRO A 137 -6.91 -24.99 -3.47
CA PRO A 137 -7.38 -26.23 -4.07
C PRO A 137 -6.23 -27.16 -4.45
N ASP A 138 -6.53 -28.46 -4.49
CA ASP A 138 -5.58 -29.49 -4.92
C ASP A 138 -4.99 -29.14 -6.30
N GLY A 139 -3.67 -29.24 -6.41
CA GLY A 139 -2.93 -28.95 -7.64
C GLY A 139 -2.44 -27.50 -7.78
N VAL A 140 -2.90 -26.57 -6.94
CA VAL A 140 -2.42 -25.18 -6.95
C VAL A 140 -1.16 -25.05 -6.09
N ASN A 141 0.00 -24.88 -6.72
CA ASN A 141 1.30 -24.77 -6.04
C ASN A 141 2.02 -23.44 -6.34
N ARG A 142 1.63 -22.73 -7.40
CA ARG A 142 2.23 -21.48 -7.85
C ARG A 142 1.15 -20.41 -8.01
N VAL A 143 1.27 -19.36 -7.22
CA VAL A 143 0.28 -18.28 -7.15
C VAL A 143 0.88 -16.96 -7.61
N LEU A 144 0.17 -16.26 -8.48
CA LEU A 144 0.38 -14.85 -8.76
C LEU A 144 -0.53 -14.01 -7.85
N LEU A 145 0.06 -13.32 -6.87
CA LEU A 145 -0.62 -12.37 -5.99
C LEU A 145 -0.46 -10.95 -6.55
N ILE A 146 -1.54 -10.35 -7.04
CA ILE A 146 -1.51 -9.02 -7.66
C ILE A 146 -2.03 -7.91 -6.75
N ASP A 147 -1.39 -6.75 -6.74
CA ASP A 147 -1.79 -5.57 -5.96
C ASP A 147 -1.75 -4.28 -6.81
N ASP A 148 -2.49 -3.24 -6.42
CA ASP A 148 -2.56 -2.00 -7.20
C ASP A 148 -1.37 -1.07 -6.93
N LEU A 149 -1.05 -0.87 -5.65
CA LEU A 149 -0.07 0.11 -5.20
C LEU A 149 0.75 -0.40 -4.02
N PHE A 150 2.01 -0.71 -4.29
CA PHE A 150 2.99 -1.01 -3.26
C PHE A 150 3.44 0.26 -2.53
N GLY A 151 3.17 0.30 -1.23
CA GLY A 151 3.73 1.29 -0.30
C GLY A 151 4.95 0.75 0.44
N ARG A 152 4.72 0.30 1.69
CA ARG A 152 5.73 -0.26 2.60
C ARG A 152 5.80 -1.78 2.62
N GLY A 153 4.96 -2.42 1.81
CA GLY A 153 4.81 -3.87 1.84
C GLY A 153 4.00 -4.45 3.00
N ASN A 154 3.34 -3.66 3.86
CA ASN A 154 2.53 -4.22 4.95
C ASN A 154 1.44 -5.17 4.44
N THR A 155 0.61 -4.73 3.48
CA THR A 155 -0.43 -5.56 2.84
C THR A 155 0.20 -6.80 2.22
N ALA A 156 1.26 -6.63 1.41
CA ALA A 156 1.96 -7.72 0.74
C ALA A 156 2.46 -8.77 1.75
N ASN A 157 3.20 -8.35 2.77
CA ASN A 157 3.73 -9.25 3.80
C ASN A 157 2.62 -9.96 4.57
N PHE A 158 1.54 -9.27 4.95
CA PHE A 158 0.43 -9.91 5.67
C PHE A 158 -0.29 -10.94 4.80
N CYS A 159 -0.53 -10.65 3.52
CA CYS A 159 -1.17 -11.59 2.60
C CYS A 159 -0.29 -12.81 2.33
N VAL A 160 0.99 -12.59 2.00
CA VAL A 160 1.93 -13.69 1.71
C VAL A 160 2.13 -14.57 2.95
N ASN A 161 2.27 -13.96 4.13
CA ASN A 161 2.38 -14.71 5.39
C ASN A 161 1.12 -15.53 5.68
N ALA A 162 -0.08 -14.94 5.50
CA ALA A 162 -1.34 -15.66 5.68
C ALA A 162 -1.45 -16.86 4.72
N LEU A 163 -1.11 -16.67 3.43
CA LEU A 163 -1.09 -17.74 2.43
C LEU A 163 -0.16 -18.88 2.82
N LYS A 164 1.12 -18.59 3.08
CA LYS A 164 2.14 -19.60 3.36
C LYS A 164 1.91 -20.35 4.67
N LYS A 165 1.23 -19.73 5.64
CA LYS A 165 0.86 -20.39 6.89
C LYS A 165 -0.13 -21.54 6.69
N ASN A 166 -1.09 -21.38 5.79
CA ASN A 166 -2.14 -22.38 5.53
C ASN A 166 -1.83 -23.28 4.33
N ASN A 167 -0.86 -22.89 3.50
CA ASN A 167 -0.47 -23.57 2.27
C ASN A 167 1.05 -23.77 2.26
N LEU A 168 1.52 -24.79 2.98
CA LEU A 168 2.94 -25.10 3.07
C LEU A 168 3.50 -25.38 1.66
N ASN A 169 4.66 -24.82 1.36
CA ASN A 169 5.38 -24.97 0.09
C ASN A 169 4.75 -24.29 -1.14
N VAL A 170 3.68 -23.50 -0.99
CA VAL A 170 3.20 -22.69 -2.11
C VAL A 170 4.28 -21.68 -2.53
N PHE A 171 4.52 -21.60 -3.83
CA PHE A 171 5.30 -20.55 -4.46
C PHE A 171 4.40 -19.31 -4.67
N VAL A 172 4.83 -18.17 -4.14
CA VAL A 172 4.09 -16.90 -4.23
C VAL A 172 4.94 -15.88 -4.98
N ARG A 173 4.48 -15.53 -6.18
CA ARG A 173 4.94 -14.34 -6.90
C ARG A 173 4.04 -13.18 -6.51
N PHE A 174 4.58 -12.23 -5.77
CA PHE A 174 3.93 -10.96 -5.50
C PHE A 174 4.25 -9.95 -6.60
N LEU A 175 3.22 -9.33 -7.16
CA LEU A 175 3.37 -8.33 -8.21
C LEU A 175 2.44 -7.16 -7.96
N SER A 176 3.01 -5.97 -7.77
CA SER A 176 2.21 -4.74 -7.74
C SER A 176 2.26 -4.02 -9.08
N LEU A 177 1.12 -3.49 -9.55
CA LEU A 177 1.09 -2.66 -10.74
C LEU A 177 2.00 -1.45 -10.57
N THR A 178 1.96 -0.82 -9.40
CA THR A 178 2.72 0.41 -9.16
C THR A 178 3.40 0.44 -7.80
N ARG A 179 4.56 1.12 -7.70
CA ARG A 179 5.21 1.46 -6.43
C ARG A 179 5.07 2.94 -6.12
N ASN A 180 4.77 3.27 -4.87
CA ASN A 180 4.83 4.65 -4.41
C ASN A 180 6.29 5.09 -4.19
N LYS A 181 6.72 6.17 -4.88
CA LYS A 181 8.06 6.77 -4.74
C LYS A 181 8.38 7.19 -3.30
N PHE A 182 7.36 7.56 -2.52
CA PHE A 182 7.49 7.99 -1.13
C PHE A 182 7.44 6.83 -0.13
N GLY A 183 7.64 5.58 -0.57
CA GLY A 183 7.68 4.42 0.30
C GLY A 183 6.37 4.12 1.05
N GLY A 184 5.31 4.90 0.85
CA GLY A 184 4.04 4.78 1.57
C GLY A 184 3.07 5.88 1.19
N ILE A 185 1.79 5.68 1.50
CA ILE A 185 0.79 6.73 1.36
C ILE A 185 0.97 7.69 2.53
N HIS A 186 0.63 8.96 2.34
CA HIS A 186 0.51 9.94 3.40
C HIS A 186 -0.49 9.39 4.43
N THR A 187 0.01 9.03 5.59
CA THR A 187 -0.76 8.39 6.66
C THR A 187 -0.77 9.30 7.85
N LYS A 188 -1.92 9.39 8.51
CA LYS A 188 -2.10 10.21 9.70
C LYS A 188 -1.49 9.52 10.92
N PHE A 189 -0.59 10.20 11.62
CA PHE A 189 0.03 9.75 12.86
C PHE A 189 -0.23 10.74 13.99
N ILE A 190 -0.45 10.20 15.18
CA ILE A 190 -0.44 10.98 16.42
C ILE A 190 1.00 11.00 16.92
N CYS A 191 1.59 12.18 16.93
CA CYS A 191 2.96 12.43 17.38
C CYS A 191 2.93 13.13 18.73
N SER A 192 3.81 12.74 19.66
CA SER A 192 3.91 13.29 21.00
C SER A 192 5.20 14.08 21.15
N LEU A 193 5.11 15.25 21.80
CA LEU A 193 6.28 15.99 22.25
C LEU A 193 6.83 15.36 23.52
N MET A 194 8.07 14.87 23.47
CA MET A 194 8.75 14.26 24.61
C MET A 194 9.86 15.19 25.13
N SER A 195 10.49 14.81 26.24
CA SER A 195 11.53 15.64 26.88
C SER A 195 12.79 15.82 26.04
N ASP A 196 13.04 14.95 25.05
CA ASP A 196 14.11 15.08 24.05
C ASP A 196 13.71 15.93 22.83
N GLY A 197 12.47 16.44 22.78
CA GLY A 197 11.96 17.41 21.81
C GLY A 197 12.52 18.82 21.97
N VAL A 198 13.81 18.93 22.31
CA VAL A 198 14.50 20.22 22.47
C VAL A 198 14.70 20.86 21.09
N PRO A 199 14.32 22.13 20.88
CA PRO A 199 14.61 22.86 19.65
C PRO A 199 16.12 22.87 19.38
N GLN A 200 16.51 22.38 18.21
CA GLN A 200 17.90 22.23 17.80
C GLN A 200 18.14 22.81 16.41
N ILE A 201 19.25 23.52 16.24
CA ILE A 201 19.70 24.04 14.94
C ILE A 201 20.43 22.93 14.20
N ALA A 202 19.91 22.52 13.04
CA ALA A 202 20.54 21.53 12.20
C ALA A 202 21.63 22.15 11.30
N LYS A 203 22.38 21.29 10.58
CA LYS A 203 23.48 21.71 9.69
C LYS A 203 23.06 22.66 8.57
N ASN A 204 21.77 22.65 8.20
CA ASN A 204 21.20 23.55 7.19
C ASN A 204 20.81 24.92 7.77
N GLY A 205 21.11 25.20 9.04
CA GLY A 205 20.77 26.44 9.72
C GLY A 205 19.33 26.54 10.22
N LYS A 206 18.49 25.55 9.91
CA LYS A 206 17.08 25.52 10.32
C LYS A 206 16.92 24.91 11.69
N GLU A 207 16.02 25.48 12.49
CA GLU A 207 15.59 24.87 13.75
C GLU A 207 14.65 23.68 13.49
N SER A 208 14.76 22.66 14.34
CA SER A 208 13.89 21.48 14.31
C SER A 208 13.59 20.99 15.72
N ILE A 209 12.44 20.33 15.88
CA ILE A 209 12.02 19.65 17.11
C ILE A 209 11.73 18.19 16.76
N VAL A 210 12.20 17.26 17.59
CA VAL A 210 11.85 15.83 17.42
C VAL A 210 10.51 15.53 18.09
N LEU A 211 9.70 14.73 17.41
CA LEU A 211 8.42 14.21 17.89
C LEU A 211 8.41 12.69 17.79
N HIS A 212 7.70 12.04 18.70
CA HIS A 212 7.62 10.59 18.82
C HIS A 212 6.27 10.07 18.37
N PHE A 213 6.21 8.93 17.68
CA PHE A 213 4.95 8.27 17.37
C PHE A 213 5.14 6.75 17.40
N THR A 214 4.06 6.01 17.65
CA THR A 214 4.12 4.55 17.67
C THR A 214 3.73 3.98 16.31
N LEU A 215 4.55 3.11 15.74
CA LEU A 215 4.21 2.27 14.58
C LEU A 215 4.48 0.81 14.92
N ASN A 216 3.47 -0.06 14.82
CA ASN A 216 3.62 -1.50 15.10
C ASN A 216 4.25 -1.79 16.48
N CYS A 217 3.84 -1.02 17.51
CA CYS A 217 4.39 -1.08 18.87
C CYS A 217 5.87 -0.65 19.00
N ILE A 218 6.45 -0.06 17.95
CA ILE A 218 7.80 0.49 17.96
C ILE A 218 7.70 2.02 18.07
N ASP A 219 8.53 2.61 18.93
CA ASP A 219 8.70 4.05 19.03
C ASP A 219 9.54 4.56 17.86
N GLU A 220 8.95 5.45 17.06
CA GLU A 220 9.54 6.05 15.86
C GLU A 220 9.62 7.57 16.02
N LYS A 221 10.51 8.20 15.25
CA LYS A 221 10.80 9.64 15.37
C LYS A 221 10.58 10.37 14.06
N VAL A 222 10.08 11.59 14.18
CA VAL A 222 9.96 12.55 13.07
C VAL A 222 10.43 13.93 13.53
N TRP A 223 11.00 14.71 12.61
CA TRP A 223 11.41 16.08 12.87
C TRP A 223 10.41 17.05 12.25
N ILE A 224 9.88 17.96 13.06
CA ILE A 224 9.18 19.15 12.58
C ILE A 224 10.19 20.29 12.46
N TRP A 225 10.16 20.97 11.32
CA TRP A 225 11.11 22.02 10.95
C TRP A 225 10.47 23.40 11.07
N GLU A 226 11.29 24.44 11.26
CA GLU A 226 10.81 25.81 11.48
C GLU A 226 9.93 26.40 10.36
N ASP A 227 9.99 25.83 9.16
CA ASP A 227 9.19 26.21 8.00
C ASP A 227 7.83 25.50 7.94
N SER A 228 7.57 24.52 8.80
CA SER A 228 6.24 23.90 8.93
C SER A 228 5.25 24.91 9.53
N PRO A 229 4.01 25.01 9.01
CA PRO A 229 2.96 25.85 9.57
C PRO A 229 2.60 25.47 11.02
N HIS A 230 2.87 24.23 11.44
CA HIS A 230 2.60 23.73 12.79
C HIS A 230 3.76 23.94 13.77
N TYR A 231 4.92 24.44 13.29
CA TYR A 231 6.13 24.51 14.10
C TYR A 231 5.97 25.35 15.38
N GLN A 232 5.38 26.54 15.25
CA GLN A 232 5.23 27.45 16.39
C GLN A 232 4.33 26.87 17.48
N GLU A 233 3.33 26.08 17.11
CA GLU A 233 2.46 25.40 18.06
C GLU A 233 3.25 24.37 18.89
N VAL A 234 4.08 23.57 18.24
CA VAL A 234 4.94 22.58 18.89
C VAL A 234 6.00 23.27 19.77
N LYS A 235 6.63 24.34 19.26
CA LYS A 235 7.64 25.11 20.00
C LYS A 235 7.06 25.75 21.26
N ASN A 236 5.85 26.30 21.18
CA ASN A 236 5.15 26.84 22.35
C ASN A 236 4.85 25.77 23.40
N ALA A 237 4.43 24.58 22.97
CA ALA A 237 4.23 23.44 23.89
C ALA A 237 5.53 23.06 24.62
N TYR A 238 6.67 23.06 23.92
CA TYR A 238 7.98 22.85 24.55
C TYR A 238 8.32 23.95 25.57
N ILE A 239 8.16 25.23 25.20
CA ILE A 239 8.43 26.37 26.08
C ILE A 239 7.58 26.31 27.36
N ASN A 240 6.34 25.84 27.24
CA ASN A 240 5.41 25.68 28.35
C ASN A 240 5.62 24.39 29.17
N GLY A 241 6.55 23.51 28.77
CA GLY A 241 6.79 22.22 29.43
C GLY A 241 5.64 21.21 29.27
N GLU A 242 4.85 21.32 28.20
CA GLU A 242 3.70 20.45 27.90
C GLU A 242 4.14 19.08 27.32
N PHE A 243 5.06 18.39 27.98
CA PHE A 243 5.53 17.07 27.56
C PHE A 243 4.39 16.03 27.64
N GLY A 244 4.28 15.20 26.60
CA GLY A 244 3.18 14.28 26.37
C GLY A 244 2.03 14.88 25.54
N LYS A 245 2.07 16.19 25.22
CA LYS A 245 1.11 16.78 24.29
C LYS A 245 1.23 16.15 22.92
N THR A 246 0.07 15.84 22.34
CA THR A 246 -0.04 15.16 21.05
C THR A 246 -0.42 16.13 19.95
N PHE A 247 0.10 15.87 18.75
CA PHE A 247 -0.13 16.58 17.52
C PHE A 247 -0.43 15.57 16.42
N GLU A 248 -1.24 15.97 15.46
CA GLU A 248 -1.67 15.07 14.40
C GLU A 248 -1.07 15.52 13.07
N PHE A 249 -0.34 14.62 12.41
CA PHE A 249 0.35 14.92 11.16
C PHE A 249 0.05 13.88 10.10
N TYR A 250 -0.12 14.32 8.86
CA TYR A 250 0.09 13.44 7.71
C TYR A 250 1.58 13.27 7.49
N MET A 251 2.02 12.03 7.38
CA MET A 251 3.44 11.71 7.26
C MET A 251 3.65 10.58 6.27
N TYR A 252 4.85 10.55 5.69
CA TYR A 252 5.32 9.45 4.86
C TYR A 252 6.78 9.14 5.20
N GLN A 253 7.24 7.95 4.81
CA GLN A 253 8.61 7.50 5.05
C GLN A 253 9.38 7.51 3.74
N LYS A 254 10.41 8.33 3.66
CA LYS A 254 11.29 8.40 2.49
C LYS A 254 12.00 7.08 2.22
N PRO A 255 12.51 6.86 0.99
CA PRO A 255 13.30 5.67 0.65
C PRO A 255 14.51 5.42 1.58
N ASN A 256 15.09 6.47 2.16
CA ASN A 256 16.17 6.38 3.15
C ASN A 256 15.68 6.07 4.58
N ARG A 257 14.41 5.66 4.74
CA ARG A 257 13.72 5.30 5.99
C ARG A 257 13.44 6.45 6.96
N TYR A 258 13.78 7.69 6.61
CA TYR A 258 13.41 8.85 7.42
C TYR A 258 11.95 9.22 7.24
N TRP A 259 11.30 9.61 8.32
CA TRP A 259 9.95 10.14 8.30
C TRP A 259 9.93 11.62 7.96
N GLN A 260 8.95 12.01 7.16
CA GLN A 260 8.67 13.40 6.82
C GLN A 260 7.20 13.72 7.09
N ILE A 261 6.97 14.86 7.74
CA ILE A 261 5.67 15.52 7.83
C ILE A 261 5.33 16.11 6.46
N ASP A 262 4.12 15.85 6.00
CA ASP A 262 3.55 16.50 4.83
C ASP A 262 2.70 17.68 5.29
N ASP A 263 3.22 18.88 5.09
CA ASP A 263 2.58 20.14 5.42
C ASP A 263 1.73 20.71 4.26
N ASN A 264 1.51 19.92 3.19
CA ASN A 264 0.72 20.30 2.00
C ASN A 264 -0.74 19.82 2.06
#